data_AF-A0A3Q9HPL4-F1
#
_entry.id   AF-A0A3Q9HPL4-F1
#
_cell.length_a   1.000
_cell.length_b   1.000
_cell.length_c   1.000
_cell.angle_alpha   90.00
_cell.angle_beta   90.00
_cell.angle_gamma   90.00
#
_symmetry.space_group_name_H-M   'P 1'
#
loop_
_entity.id
_entity.type
_entity.pdbx_description
1 polymer ?
#
loop_
_entity_poly.entity_id
_entity_poly.type
_entity_poly.pdbx_seq_one_letter_code
_entity_poly.pdbx_strand_id
1 'polypeptide(L)'
;MKVNLIKVRGIISLLLLILFIVISVTGIGLWLAPSGRIARQIEWSFLGLNKELLEDLHTYTGFIMIFLTIVHLLLNYKMLFNEIKHLLKR
;
A
#
# COMPACT_ATOMS: atom_id res chain seq x y z
N MET A 1 9.73 -24.05 17.53
CA MET A 1 8.50 -23.85 16.73
C MET A 1 8.90 -23.72 15.26
N LYS A 2 8.50 -24.63 14.37
CA LYS A 2 8.80 -24.52 12.92
C LYS A 2 7.84 -23.51 12.29
N VAL A 3 8.36 -22.41 11.75
CA VAL A 3 7.55 -21.41 11.03
C VAL A 3 7.16 -21.98 9.67
N ASN A 4 5.87 -21.98 9.36
CA ASN A 4 5.38 -22.43 8.05
C ASN A 4 5.51 -21.27 7.04
N LEU A 5 6.53 -21.32 6.19
CA LEU A 5 6.84 -20.27 5.21
C LEU A 5 5.72 -20.02 4.20
N ILE A 6 4.95 -21.04 3.82
CA ILE A 6 3.81 -20.88 2.89
C ILE A 6 2.72 -20.05 3.55
N LYS A 7 2.39 -20.35 4.82
CA LYS A 7 1.43 -19.55 5.60
C LYS A 7 1.90 -18.11 5.77
N VAL A 8 3.18 -17.88 6.08
CA VAL A 8 3.74 -16.52 6.23
C VAL A 8 3.65 -15.75 4.92
N ARG A 9 4.04 -16.34 3.79
CA ARG A 9 3.90 -15.70 2.47
C ARG A 9 2.46 -15.32 2.18
N GLY A 10 1.50 -16.21 2.44
CA GLY A 10 0.08 -15.95 2.26
C GLY A 10 -0.44 -14.79 3.12
N ILE A 11 -0.03 -14.74 4.40
CA ILE A 11 -0.39 -13.64 5.30
C ILE A 11 0.16 -12.31 4.79
N ILE A 12 1.44 -12.27 4.40
CA ILE A 12 2.06 -11.03 3.88
C ILE A 12 1.36 -10.55 2.61
N SER A 13 1.03 -11.45 1.69
CA SER A 13 0.27 -11.10 0.47
C SER A 13 -1.12 -10.55 0.78
N LEU A 14 -1.84 -11.14 1.74
CA LEU A 14 -3.17 -10.65 2.13
C LEU A 14 -3.09 -9.28 2.81
N LEU A 15 -2.11 -9.06 3.68
CA LEU A 15 -1.89 -7.76 4.31
C LEU A 15 -1.55 -6.68 3.26
N LEU A 16 -0.71 -7.01 2.27
CA LEU A 16 -0.43 -6.11 1.16
C LEU A 16 -1.68 -5.77 0.35
N LEU A 17 -2.56 -6.74 0.09
CA LEU A 17 -3.83 -6.49 -0.60
C LEU A 17 -4.75 -5.55 0.21
N ILE A 18 -4.84 -5.74 1.51
CA ILE A 18 -5.63 -4.87 2.39
C ILE A 18 -5.08 -3.45 2.36
N LEU A 19 -3.76 -3.28 2.54
CA LEU A 19 -3.11 -1.97 2.47
C LEU A 19 -3.28 -1.33 1.10
N PHE A 20 -3.26 -2.12 0.02
CA PHE A 20 -3.44 -1.63 -1.35
C PHE A 20 -4.81 -0.97 -1.52
N ILE A 21 -5.85 -1.59 -0.97
CA ILE A 21 -7.20 -1.03 -0.99
C ILE A 21 -7.24 0.29 -0.19
N VAL A 22 -6.67 0.31 1.02
CA VAL A 22 -6.65 1.52 1.87
C VAL A 22 -5.91 2.68 1.19
N ILE A 23 -4.72 2.43 0.67
CA ILE A 23 -3.90 3.45 -0.01
C ILE A 23 -4.58 3.91 -1.31
N SER A 24 -5.24 3.01 -2.04
CA SER A 24 -5.97 3.36 -3.26
C SER A 24 -7.17 4.26 -2.96
N VAL A 25 -7.98 3.92 -1.95
CA VAL A 25 -9.14 4.74 -1.55
C VAL A 25 -8.69 6.11 -1.02
N THR A 26 -7.68 6.15 -0.15
CA THR A 26 -7.14 7.41 0.37
C THR A 26 -6.48 8.23 -0.74
N GLY A 27 -5.76 7.61 -1.67
CA GLY A 27 -5.15 8.25 -2.82
C GLY A 27 -6.17 8.88 -3.78
N ILE A 28 -7.30 8.20 -4.02
CA ILE A 28 -8.44 8.77 -4.77
C ILE A 28 -9.00 9.99 -4.03
N GLY A 29 -9.20 9.89 -2.71
CA GLY A 29 -9.64 11.02 -1.90
C GLY A 29 -8.70 12.22 -2.01
N LEU A 30 -7.40 12.00 -1.87
CA LEU A 30 -6.38 13.06 -1.98
C LEU A 30 -6.27 13.65 -3.38
N TRP A 31 -6.47 12.85 -4.42
CA TRP A 31 -6.50 13.33 -5.80
C TRP A 31 -7.69 14.27 -6.06
N LEU A 32 -8.85 14.00 -5.42
CA LEU A 32 -10.03 14.86 -5.49
C LEU A 32 -9.95 16.09 -4.56
N ALA A 33 -9.07 16.06 -3.56
CA ALA A 33 -9.01 17.10 -2.54
C ALA A 33 -8.47 18.42 -3.12
N PRO A 34 -9.12 19.57 -2.85
CA PRO A 34 -8.60 20.88 -3.25
C PRO A 34 -7.33 21.23 -2.44
N SER A 35 -6.71 22.37 -2.76
CA SER A 35 -5.54 22.86 -2.01
C SER A 35 -5.82 22.91 -0.50
N GLY A 36 -4.80 22.67 0.34
CA GLY A 36 -4.99 22.47 1.79
C GLY A 36 -5.72 23.62 2.51
N ARG A 37 -5.47 24.88 2.10
CA ARG A 37 -6.21 26.03 2.63
C ARG A 37 -7.69 26.01 2.26
N ILE A 38 -8.01 25.73 0.99
CA ILE A 38 -9.39 25.67 0.50
C ILE A 38 -10.11 24.50 1.16
N ALA A 39 -9.47 23.33 1.24
CA ALA A 39 -10.02 22.14 1.89
C ALA A 39 -10.47 22.43 3.33
N ARG A 40 -9.67 23.17 4.11
CA ARG A 40 -10.06 23.58 5.46
C ARG A 40 -11.21 24.60 5.48
N GLN A 41 -11.21 25.56 4.56
CA GLN A 41 -12.24 26.61 4.51
C GLN A 41 -13.62 26.07 4.17
N ILE A 42 -13.70 25.06 3.31
CA ILE A 42 -14.98 24.47 2.87
C ILE A 42 -15.34 23.20 3.65
N GLU A 43 -14.58 22.89 4.71
CA GLU A 43 -14.71 21.64 5.49
C GLU A 43 -14.77 20.40 4.58
N TRP A 44 -13.88 20.38 3.58
CA TRP A 44 -13.85 19.32 2.58
C TRP A 44 -13.63 17.97 3.27
N SER A 45 -14.43 17.00 2.87
CA SER A 45 -14.33 15.63 3.35
C SER A 45 -14.56 14.63 2.20
N PHE A 46 -13.96 13.45 2.36
CA PHE A 46 -14.18 12.31 1.48
C PHE A 46 -14.42 11.08 2.36
N LEU A 47 -15.56 10.43 2.15
CA LEU A 47 -16.05 9.33 3.00
C LEU A 47 -16.11 9.71 4.49
N GLY A 48 -16.40 10.98 4.79
CA GLY A 48 -16.45 11.51 6.16
C GLY A 48 -15.08 11.79 6.79
N LEU A 49 -13.98 11.62 6.05
CA LEU A 49 -12.62 11.95 6.51
C LEU A 49 -12.20 13.29 5.92
N ASN A 50 -11.66 14.18 6.75
CA ASN A 50 -11.08 15.42 6.26
C ASN A 50 -9.77 15.16 5.51
N LYS A 51 -9.29 16.17 4.78
CA LYS A 51 -8.08 16.05 3.96
C LYS A 51 -6.84 15.63 4.78
N GLU A 52 -6.63 16.24 5.94
CA GLU A 52 -5.45 16.00 6.78
C GLU A 52 -5.41 14.54 7.27
N LEU A 53 -6.55 14.00 7.70
CA LEU A 53 -6.65 12.60 8.11
C LEU A 53 -6.43 11.63 6.94
N LEU A 54 -6.89 11.97 5.73
CA LEU A 54 -6.57 11.18 4.53
C LEU A 54 -5.08 11.21 4.21
N GLU A 55 -4.42 12.37 4.33
CA GLU A 55 -2.97 12.51 4.12
C GLU A 55 -2.20 11.64 5.11
N ASP A 56 -2.57 11.68 6.39
CA ASP A 56 -1.96 10.87 7.45
C ASP A 56 -2.15 9.37 7.19
N LEU A 57 -3.40 8.94 6.95
CA LEU A 57 -3.71 7.54 6.68
C LEU A 57 -2.95 7.03 5.44
N HIS A 58 -2.96 7.79 4.35
CA HIS A 58 -2.25 7.43 3.12
C HIS A 58 -0.75 7.30 3.36
N THR A 59 -0.15 8.27 4.06
CA THR A 59 1.30 8.33 4.29
C THR A 59 1.78 7.19 5.18
N TYR A 60 1.13 6.99 6.35
CA TYR A 60 1.52 5.93 7.28
C TYR A 60 1.29 4.54 6.69
N THR A 61 0.13 4.31 6.06
CA THR A 61 -0.12 3.01 5.41
C THR A 61 0.79 2.78 4.22
N GLY A 62 1.16 3.84 3.48
CA GLY A 62 2.18 3.80 2.43
C GLY A 62 3.54 3.31 2.93
N PHE A 63 4.03 3.85 4.05
CA PHE A 63 5.29 3.37 4.64
C PHE A 63 5.21 1.90 5.09
N ILE A 64 4.09 1.48 5.69
CA ILE A 64 3.86 0.08 6.07
C ILE A 64 3.85 -0.82 4.84
N MET A 65 3.17 -0.40 3.76
CA MET A 65 3.14 -1.14 2.50
C MET A 65 4.53 -1.28 1.87
N ILE A 66 5.35 -0.21 1.88
CA ILE A 66 6.73 -0.28 1.38
C ILE A 66 7.52 -1.34 2.16
N PHE A 67 7.46 -1.29 3.50
CA PHE A 67 8.12 -2.27 4.36
C PHE A 67 7.66 -3.70 4.06
N LEU A 68 6.34 -3.95 4.01
CA LEU A 68 5.80 -5.28 3.73
C LEU A 68 6.10 -5.74 2.29
N THR A 69 6.23 -4.83 1.33
CA THR A 69 6.61 -5.15 -0.04
C THR A 69 8.06 -5.63 -0.08
N ILE A 70 8.98 -4.97 0.62
CA ILE A 70 10.36 -5.43 0.76
C ILE A 70 10.39 -6.83 1.36
N VAL A 71 9.66 -7.06 2.46
CA VAL A 71 9.55 -8.40 3.07
C VAL A 71 8.98 -9.42 2.08
N HIS A 72 7.94 -9.06 1.33
CA HIS A 72 7.31 -9.92 0.33
C HIS A 72 8.29 -10.32 -0.79
N LEU A 73 9.06 -9.36 -1.32
CA LEU A 73 10.06 -9.61 -2.35
C LEU A 73 11.20 -10.49 -1.82
N LEU A 74 11.67 -10.25 -0.59
CA LEU A 74 12.69 -11.08 0.05
C LEU A 74 12.20 -12.52 0.28
N LEU A 75 10.94 -12.70 0.69
CA LEU A 75 10.36 -14.04 0.87
C LEU A 75 10.16 -14.79 -0.46
N ASN A 76 10.00 -14.07 -1.57
CA ASN A 76 9.71 -14.62 -2.90
C ASN A 76 10.83 -14.40 -3.93
N TYR A 77 12.05 -14.07 -3.48
CA TYR A 77 13.17 -13.66 -4.34
C TYR A 77 13.52 -14.65 -5.46
N LYS A 78 13.37 -15.96 -5.22
CA LYS A 78 13.62 -17.01 -6.23
C LYS A 78 12.64 -16.90 -7.40
N MET A 79 11.37 -16.64 -7.11
CA MET A 79 10.33 -16.46 -8.11
C MET A 79 10.59 -15.17 -8.90
N LEU A 80 10.83 -14.07 -8.20
CA LEU A 80 11.17 -12.78 -8.81
C LEU A 80 12.36 -12.86 -9.76
N PHE A 81 13.44 -13.53 -9.36
CA PHE A 81 14.62 -13.67 -10.22
C PHE A 81 14.33 -14.53 -11.46
N ASN A 82 13.49 -15.55 -11.31
CA ASN A 82 13.07 -16.36 -12.45
C ASN A 82 12.22 -15.55 -13.44
N GLU A 83 11.27 -14.75 -12.93
CA GLU A 83 10.46 -13.83 -13.75
C GLU A 83 11.33 -12.84 -14.52
N ILE A 84 12.28 -12.18 -13.84
CA ILE A 84 13.22 -11.25 -14.47
C ILE A 84 14.04 -11.96 -15.54
N LYS A 85 14.55 -13.16 -15.27
CA LYS A 85 15.31 -13.95 -16.25
C LYS A 85 14.47 -14.28 -17.48
N HIS A 86 13.20 -14.62 -17.32
CA HIS A 86 12.28 -14.89 -18.42
C HIS A 86 11.96 -13.63 -19.23
N LEU A 87 11.79 -12.48 -18.58
CA LEU A 87 11.56 -11.21 -19.28
C LEU A 87 12.79 -10.75 -20.08
N LEU A 88 14.01 -11.10 -19.63
CA LEU A 88 15.26 -10.73 -20.29
C LEU A 88 15.70 -11.70 -21.40
N LYS A 89 15.33 -12.99 -21.30
CA LYS A 89 15.50 -13.96 -22.39
C LYS A 89 14.31 -13.85 -23.34
N ARG A 90 14.45 -13.01 -24.36
CA ARG A 90 13.58 -13.02 -25.54
C ARG A 90 13.59 -14.38 -26.23
#